data_AF-A0A840VZM7-F1
#
_entry.id   AF-A0A840VZM7-F1
#
_cell.length_a   1.000
_cell.length_b   1.000
_cell.length_c   1.000
_cell.angle_alpha   90.00
_cell.angle_beta   90.00
_cell.angle_gamma   90.00
#
_symmetry.space_group_name_H-M   'P 1'
#
loop_
_entity.id
_entity.type
_entity.pdbx_description
1 polymer ?
#
loop_
_entity_poly.entity_id
_entity_poly.type
_entity_poly.pdbx_seq_one_letter_code
_entity_poly.pdbx_strand_id
1 'polypeptide(L)'
;MRSRHTIATTLALGGLAIGYAVVASPQPAEAHGAFTYPASRTYACFQDATGGSSGGALQPVNPACADALAEGGDYAFWNWFGNLISNSNGQHREFVADGELCGPTDQFSAFNAARTDWPSTQLQPNTTVEFHHNAWAPHPGTFFTYVTVDGWDPSSPLNWDDLELIDEAVDPPLRSGGVAGAEYYWDVDLPDREGRHLVYSVWERSDSPEAFYNCSDVVFGDDPGPGPDPDPGPDPDPTPDPTDPPGPDPTPDPTDPPAAEYCTAEYTVTSEWSDGFQAEVEVTAGEDGVNGWMVDWVFANRQEITNIWNASVVNHGAHFEASNVAHNGTLAAGDSTSFGFTATFEGANIEPRVECQEN
;
A
#
# COMPACT_ATOMS: atom_id res chain seq x y z
N MET A 1 -44.53 41.66 -68.78
CA MET A 1 -43.83 42.72 -68.04
C MET A 1 -42.58 42.09 -67.41
N ARG A 2 -41.39 42.47 -67.87
CA ARG A 2 -40.10 41.93 -67.41
C ARG A 2 -39.76 42.57 -66.06
N SER A 3 -39.68 41.77 -64.99
CA SER A 3 -39.10 42.19 -63.71
C SER A 3 -37.66 41.66 -63.63
N ARG A 4 -36.72 42.58 -63.45
CA ARG A 4 -35.29 42.32 -63.22
C ARG A 4 -35.09 42.07 -61.74
N HIS A 5 -34.57 40.90 -61.35
CA HIS A 5 -34.08 40.68 -59.98
C HIS A 5 -32.59 40.33 -60.01
N THR A 6 -31.87 41.11 -59.23
CA THR A 6 -30.43 41.21 -59.05
C THR A 6 -29.87 39.94 -58.42
N ILE A 7 -28.80 39.39 -58.98
CA ILE A 7 -28.03 38.30 -58.37
C ILE A 7 -27.15 38.92 -57.28
N ALA A 8 -27.43 38.60 -56.02
CA ALA A 8 -26.55 38.88 -54.89
C ALA A 8 -25.70 37.63 -54.61
N THR A 9 -24.40 37.74 -54.83
CA THR A 9 -23.41 36.71 -54.51
C THR A 9 -23.18 36.70 -53.01
N THR A 10 -23.67 35.69 -52.30
CA THR A 10 -23.35 35.48 -50.88
C THR A 10 -22.12 34.57 -50.80
N LEU A 11 -20.99 35.11 -50.32
CA LEU A 11 -19.87 34.30 -49.86
C LEU A 11 -20.32 33.51 -48.63
N ALA A 12 -20.41 32.19 -48.75
CA ALA A 12 -20.50 31.31 -47.60
C ALA A 12 -19.07 31.02 -47.10
N LEU A 13 -18.69 31.66 -46.00
CA LEU A 13 -17.53 31.25 -45.20
C LEU A 13 -17.90 29.95 -44.49
N GLY A 14 -17.23 28.86 -44.84
CA GLY A 14 -17.34 27.57 -44.17
C GLY A 14 -16.77 27.66 -42.76
N GLY A 15 -17.61 27.45 -41.75
CA GLY A 15 -17.16 27.16 -40.39
C GLY A 15 -16.77 25.69 -40.32
N LEU A 16 -15.47 25.39 -40.37
CA LEU A 16 -14.95 24.08 -39.98
C LEU A 16 -14.95 24.04 -38.45
N ALA A 17 -15.96 23.44 -37.84
CA ALA A 17 -15.92 23.11 -36.42
C ALA A 17 -15.01 21.89 -36.26
N ILE A 18 -13.73 22.12 -35.96
CA ILE A 18 -12.83 21.06 -35.49
C ILE A 18 -13.24 20.77 -34.06
N GLY A 19 -14.04 19.72 -33.87
CA GLY A 19 -14.26 19.15 -32.55
C GLY A 19 -12.93 18.61 -32.05
N TYR A 20 -12.33 19.28 -31.07
CA TYR A 20 -11.31 18.68 -30.24
C TYR A 20 -12.01 17.59 -29.41
N ALA A 21 -11.92 16.35 -29.84
CA ALA A 21 -12.08 15.23 -28.93
C ALA A 21 -10.88 15.30 -28.00
N VAL A 22 -11.09 15.78 -26.77
CA VAL A 22 -10.14 15.55 -25.69
C VAL A 22 -10.13 14.04 -25.49
N VAL A 23 -9.10 13.38 -26.02
CA VAL A 23 -8.79 12.01 -25.65
C VAL A 23 -8.22 12.14 -24.25
N ALA A 24 -9.10 12.06 -23.24
CA ALA A 24 -8.64 11.84 -21.88
C ALA A 24 -7.98 10.46 -21.90
N SER A 25 -6.66 10.43 -21.80
CA SER A 25 -5.94 9.22 -21.45
C SER A 25 -6.48 8.79 -20.08
N PRO A 26 -7.00 7.57 -19.89
CA PRO A 26 -7.28 7.11 -18.54
C PRO A 26 -5.96 7.15 -17.76
N GLN A 27 -5.92 7.92 -16.67
CA GLN A 27 -4.86 7.77 -15.69
C GLN A 27 -4.93 6.33 -15.16
N PRO A 28 -3.79 5.69 -14.87
CA PRO A 28 -3.80 4.38 -14.22
C PRO A 28 -4.46 4.55 -12.84
N ALA A 29 -5.65 3.97 -12.66
CA ALA A 29 -6.20 3.81 -11.32
C ALA A 29 -5.34 2.78 -10.60
N GLU A 30 -4.56 3.21 -9.61
CA GLU A 30 -3.69 2.31 -8.84
C GLU A 30 -4.54 1.38 -7.97
N ALA A 31 -4.22 0.09 -8.01
CA ALA A 31 -4.78 -0.88 -7.07
C ALA A 31 -3.86 -0.98 -5.85
N HIS A 32 -4.39 -1.45 -4.73
CA HIS A 32 -3.60 -1.63 -3.51
C HIS A 32 -4.24 -2.73 -2.67
N GLY A 33 -3.40 -3.59 -2.12
CA GLY A 33 -3.85 -4.69 -1.28
C GLY A 33 -2.74 -5.67 -0.91
N ALA A 34 -2.91 -6.30 0.25
CA ALA A 34 -2.09 -7.45 0.63
C ALA A 34 -2.87 -8.45 1.49
N PHE A 35 -2.39 -9.69 1.56
CA PHE A 35 -2.92 -10.69 2.48
C PHE A 35 -2.89 -10.19 3.92
N THR A 36 -4.07 -10.20 4.54
CA THR A 36 -4.28 -10.01 5.98
C THR A 36 -4.45 -11.35 6.68
N TYR A 37 -4.87 -12.40 5.97
CA TYR A 37 -4.89 -13.77 6.48
C TYR A 37 -4.71 -14.82 5.36
N PRO A 38 -3.68 -15.71 5.44
CA PRO A 38 -2.55 -15.64 6.36
C PRO A 38 -1.75 -14.35 6.12
N ALA A 39 -1.39 -13.63 7.19
CA ALA A 39 -0.79 -12.30 7.09
C ALA A 39 0.49 -12.30 6.25
N SER A 40 0.56 -11.39 5.27
CA SER A 40 1.79 -11.16 4.49
C SER A 40 2.92 -10.59 5.36
N ARG A 41 4.18 -10.75 4.96
CA ARG A 41 5.33 -10.20 5.69
C ARG A 41 5.22 -8.69 5.88
N THR A 42 4.85 -7.96 4.83
CA THR A 42 4.68 -6.50 4.88
C THR A 42 3.59 -6.11 5.88
N TYR A 43 2.41 -6.75 5.81
CA TYR A 43 1.32 -6.49 6.76
C TYR A 43 1.68 -6.90 8.20
N ALA A 44 2.27 -8.08 8.39
CA ALA A 44 2.64 -8.57 9.71
C ALA A 44 3.73 -7.71 10.35
N CYS A 45 4.71 -7.25 9.59
CA CYS A 45 5.74 -6.35 10.08
C CYS A 45 5.22 -4.92 10.31
N PHE A 46 4.29 -4.43 9.51
CA PHE A 46 3.54 -3.21 9.81
C PHE A 46 2.83 -3.34 11.17
N GLN A 47 2.11 -4.44 11.40
CA GLN A 47 1.40 -4.67 12.66
C GLN A 47 2.36 -4.82 13.86
N ASP A 48 3.49 -5.51 13.67
CA ASP A 48 4.54 -5.68 14.69
C ASP A 48 5.20 -4.33 15.06
N ALA A 49 5.58 -3.55 14.06
CA ALA A 49 6.26 -2.27 14.23
C ALA A 49 5.38 -1.17 14.84
N THR A 50 4.08 -1.28 14.62
CA THR A 50 3.12 -0.31 15.13
C THR A 50 2.43 -0.79 16.40
N GLY A 51 2.48 -2.08 16.73
CA GLY A 51 1.66 -2.68 17.78
C GLY A 51 0.15 -2.55 17.50
N GLY A 52 -0.23 -2.46 16.22
CA GLY A 52 -1.59 -2.09 15.79
C GLY A 52 -1.96 -0.63 16.07
N SER A 53 -1.00 0.19 16.52
CA SER A 53 -1.11 1.65 16.43
C SER A 53 -1.00 2.07 14.98
N SER A 54 -1.22 3.33 14.69
CA SER A 54 -1.26 3.80 13.32
C SER A 54 -0.58 5.15 13.22
N GLY A 55 0.61 5.24 13.83
CA GLY A 55 1.42 6.46 13.91
C GLY A 55 2.51 6.34 14.96
N GLY A 56 3.56 7.14 14.80
CA GLY A 56 4.77 7.12 15.63
C GLY A 56 5.96 6.47 14.92
N ALA A 57 7.12 6.48 15.58
CA ALA A 57 8.27 5.76 15.06
C ALA A 57 7.95 4.26 14.97
N LEU A 58 8.30 3.63 13.85
CA LEU A 58 8.24 2.18 13.72
C LEU A 58 9.19 1.55 14.74
N GLN A 59 8.67 0.65 15.58
CA GLN A 59 9.42 -0.02 16.65
C GLN A 59 9.13 -1.54 16.62
N PRO A 60 9.53 -2.24 15.56
CA PRO A 60 9.34 -3.69 15.45
C PRO A 60 10.02 -4.41 16.62
N VAL A 61 9.31 -5.38 17.18
CA VAL A 61 9.83 -6.28 18.21
C VAL A 61 10.29 -7.60 17.61
N ASN A 62 9.75 -7.98 16.46
CA ASN A 62 10.22 -9.13 15.69
C ASN A 62 11.59 -8.82 15.06
N PRO A 63 12.63 -9.67 15.24
CA PRO A 63 13.96 -9.41 14.71
C PRO A 63 14.03 -9.33 13.18
N ALA A 64 13.22 -10.11 12.46
CA ALA A 64 13.17 -10.05 11.00
C ALA A 64 12.56 -8.73 10.51
N CYS A 65 11.49 -8.28 11.16
CA CYS A 65 10.91 -6.97 10.87
C CYS A 65 11.85 -5.81 11.25
N ALA A 66 12.60 -5.93 12.35
CA ALA A 66 13.59 -4.93 12.74
C ALA A 66 14.72 -4.78 11.72
N ASP A 67 15.25 -5.90 11.23
CA ASP A 67 16.30 -5.87 10.21
C ASP A 67 15.74 -5.39 8.86
N ALA A 68 14.51 -5.76 8.51
CA ALA A 68 13.85 -5.27 7.31
C ALA A 68 13.66 -3.74 7.32
N LEU A 69 13.28 -3.17 8.48
CA LEU A 69 13.19 -1.73 8.67
C LEU A 69 14.56 -1.05 8.59
N ALA A 70 15.59 -1.66 9.18
CA ALA A 70 16.94 -1.13 9.17
C ALA A 70 17.57 -1.12 7.77
N GLU A 71 17.25 -2.10 6.93
CA GLU A 71 17.76 -2.23 5.57
C GLU A 71 16.92 -1.46 4.54
N GLY A 72 15.60 -1.61 4.58
CA GLY A 72 14.67 -1.08 3.57
C GLY A 72 14.03 0.28 3.92
N GLY A 73 14.18 0.75 5.15
CA GLY A 73 13.49 1.95 5.62
C GLY A 73 12.00 1.73 5.90
N ASP A 74 11.26 2.82 6.08
CA ASP A 74 9.87 2.81 6.56
C ASP A 74 8.83 2.71 5.43
N TYR A 75 9.22 2.95 4.17
CA TYR A 75 8.29 2.98 3.04
C TYR A 75 7.43 1.72 2.94
N ALA A 76 8.04 0.53 2.92
CA ALA A 76 7.30 -0.73 2.76
C ALA A 76 6.45 -1.12 3.98
N PHE A 77 6.71 -0.52 5.15
CA PHE A 77 5.86 -0.69 6.32
C PHE A 77 4.60 0.15 6.20
N TRP A 78 4.74 1.42 5.80
CA TRP A 78 3.57 2.30 5.61
C TRP A 78 2.77 1.95 4.35
N ASN A 79 3.45 1.52 3.30
CA ASN A 79 2.86 1.04 2.04
C ASN A 79 2.81 -0.49 2.00
N TRP A 80 2.46 -1.15 3.12
CA TRP A 80 2.46 -2.61 3.22
C TRP A 80 1.55 -3.32 2.21
N PHE A 81 0.57 -2.59 1.67
CA PHE A 81 -0.38 -3.00 0.63
C PHE A 81 0.09 -2.68 -0.81
N GLY A 82 1.27 -2.06 -0.99
CA GLY A 82 1.77 -1.54 -2.27
C GLY A 82 2.90 -2.34 -2.92
N ASN A 83 3.07 -3.62 -2.56
CA ASN A 83 4.12 -4.45 -3.17
C ASN A 83 3.70 -4.94 -4.56
N LEU A 84 3.97 -4.13 -5.58
CA LEU A 84 3.41 -4.29 -6.92
C LEU A 84 4.44 -4.15 -8.06
N ILE A 85 4.05 -4.63 -9.24
CA ILE A 85 4.69 -4.31 -10.53
C ILE A 85 3.61 -3.80 -11.48
N SER A 86 3.69 -2.53 -11.86
CA SER A 86 2.64 -1.85 -12.65
C SER A 86 2.45 -2.38 -14.07
N ASN A 87 3.39 -3.17 -14.60
CA ASN A 87 3.40 -3.61 -16.01
C ASN A 87 3.70 -5.09 -16.23
N SER A 88 3.42 -5.95 -15.24
CA SER A 88 3.67 -7.40 -15.33
C SER A 88 2.95 -8.05 -16.53
N ASN A 89 1.70 -7.64 -16.80
CA ASN A 89 0.84 -8.18 -17.86
C ASN A 89 0.81 -9.72 -17.88
N GLY A 90 0.74 -10.34 -16.70
CA GLY A 90 0.74 -11.79 -16.50
C GLY A 90 2.10 -12.49 -16.68
N GLN A 91 3.17 -11.74 -16.96
CA GLN A 91 4.52 -12.27 -17.20
C GLN A 91 5.34 -12.33 -15.89
N HIS A 92 4.74 -12.84 -14.80
CA HIS A 92 5.29 -12.77 -13.45
C HIS A 92 6.73 -13.27 -13.34
N ARG A 93 7.04 -14.42 -13.94
CA ARG A 93 8.39 -15.02 -13.95
C ARG A 93 9.43 -14.26 -14.77
N GLU A 94 9.00 -13.35 -15.64
CA GLU A 94 9.91 -12.49 -16.40
C GLU A 94 10.29 -11.24 -15.61
N PHE A 95 9.35 -10.71 -14.82
CA PHE A 95 9.52 -9.47 -14.05
C PHE A 95 10.01 -9.69 -12.62
N VAL A 96 9.76 -10.86 -12.04
CA VAL A 96 10.14 -11.21 -10.67
C VAL A 96 11.20 -12.29 -10.73
N ALA A 97 12.44 -11.95 -10.39
CA ALA A 97 13.52 -12.91 -10.38
C ALA A 97 13.43 -13.86 -9.17
N ASP A 98 14.03 -15.04 -9.32
CA ASP A 98 14.28 -15.95 -8.21
C ASP A 98 15.02 -15.24 -7.06
N GLY A 99 14.56 -15.43 -5.83
CA GLY A 99 15.03 -14.74 -4.64
C GLY A 99 14.39 -13.37 -4.38
N GLU A 100 13.59 -12.84 -5.31
CA GLU A 100 12.99 -11.49 -5.20
C GLU A 100 11.46 -11.50 -5.07
N LEU A 101 10.87 -12.69 -4.91
CA LEU A 101 9.41 -12.88 -4.97
C LEU A 101 8.64 -12.08 -3.91
N CYS A 102 9.21 -11.90 -2.72
CA CYS A 102 8.54 -11.24 -1.59
C CYS A 102 8.67 -9.72 -1.63
N GLY A 103 9.55 -9.18 -2.46
CA GLY A 103 9.82 -7.76 -2.64
C GLY A 103 10.50 -7.51 -3.98
N PRO A 104 9.77 -7.59 -5.10
CA PRO A 104 10.34 -7.51 -6.45
C PRO A 104 10.81 -6.11 -6.87
N THR A 105 10.71 -5.11 -5.98
CA THR A 105 11.18 -3.75 -6.22
C THR A 105 12.14 -3.32 -5.12
N ASP A 106 12.97 -2.30 -5.39
CA ASP A 106 13.95 -1.79 -4.44
C ASP A 106 13.30 -1.39 -3.11
N GLN A 107 12.10 -0.78 -3.14
CA GLN A 107 11.39 -0.34 -1.93
C GLN A 107 10.96 -1.50 -1.01
N PHE A 108 10.75 -2.70 -1.56
CA PHE A 108 10.30 -3.87 -0.80
C PHE A 108 11.40 -4.95 -0.67
N SER A 109 12.58 -4.72 -1.24
CA SER A 109 13.65 -5.71 -1.36
C SER A 109 14.09 -6.38 -0.05
N ALA A 110 14.05 -5.64 1.07
CA ALA A 110 14.39 -6.17 2.40
C ALA A 110 13.47 -7.32 2.86
N PHE A 111 12.25 -7.42 2.32
CA PHE A 111 11.31 -8.50 2.62
C PHE A 111 11.66 -9.84 1.95
N ASN A 112 12.68 -9.86 1.08
CA ASN A 112 13.21 -11.09 0.48
C ASN A 112 14.16 -11.87 1.41
N ALA A 113 14.57 -11.32 2.55
CA ALA A 113 15.55 -11.97 3.41
C ALA A 113 15.13 -13.40 3.80
N ALA A 114 16.02 -14.35 3.54
CA ALA A 114 15.83 -15.76 3.84
C ALA A 114 16.04 -16.01 5.34
N ARG A 115 14.94 -15.99 6.09
CA ARG A 115 14.95 -16.09 7.55
C ARG A 115 13.80 -16.97 8.04
N THR A 116 14.01 -17.59 9.20
CA THR A 116 13.04 -18.49 9.83
C THR A 116 12.26 -17.85 10.98
N ASP A 117 12.59 -16.60 11.32
CA ASP A 117 12.00 -15.84 12.43
C ASP A 117 11.05 -14.71 11.99
N TRP A 118 10.65 -14.67 10.71
CA TRP A 118 9.53 -13.86 10.25
C TRP A 118 8.23 -14.20 11.01
N PRO A 119 7.36 -13.21 11.30
CA PRO A 119 6.03 -13.47 11.86
C PRO A 119 5.27 -14.47 11.00
N SER A 120 4.63 -15.47 11.63
CA SER A 120 3.99 -16.56 10.90
C SER A 120 2.58 -16.87 11.38
N THR A 121 1.74 -17.34 10.45
CA THR A 121 0.38 -17.82 10.73
C THR A 121 0.38 -19.35 10.87
N GLN A 122 -0.24 -19.88 11.94
CA GLN A 122 -0.43 -21.33 12.07
C GLN A 122 -1.61 -21.79 11.20
N LEU A 123 -1.38 -22.80 10.38
CA LEU A 123 -2.38 -23.40 9.50
C LEU A 123 -2.53 -24.90 9.79
N GLN A 124 -3.74 -25.43 9.57
CA GLN A 124 -4.00 -26.86 9.71
C GLN A 124 -3.90 -27.54 8.34
N PRO A 125 -3.01 -28.53 8.15
CA PRO A 125 -2.88 -29.21 6.85
C PRO A 125 -4.13 -30.02 6.50
N ASN A 126 -4.39 -30.22 5.21
CA ASN A 126 -5.57 -30.94 4.70
C ASN A 126 -6.91 -30.36 5.19
N THR A 127 -6.99 -29.03 5.33
CA THR A 127 -8.23 -28.34 5.70
C THR A 127 -8.54 -27.22 4.71
N THR A 128 -9.81 -26.83 4.64
CA THR A 128 -10.25 -25.64 3.90
C THR A 128 -10.20 -24.45 4.84
N VAL A 129 -9.56 -23.36 4.42
CA VAL A 129 -9.37 -22.14 5.22
C VAL A 129 -9.80 -20.92 4.39
N GLU A 130 -10.58 -20.01 4.99
CA GLU A 130 -10.94 -18.74 4.35
C GLU A 130 -9.74 -17.79 4.39
N PHE A 131 -9.19 -17.44 3.22
CA PHE A 131 -8.11 -16.45 3.06
C PHE A 131 -8.70 -15.06 2.89
N HIS A 132 -7.99 -14.05 3.40
CA HIS A 132 -8.38 -12.64 3.37
C HIS A 132 -7.28 -11.79 2.75
N HIS A 133 -7.66 -10.96 1.77
CA HIS A 133 -6.78 -9.99 1.13
C HIS A 133 -7.40 -8.60 1.30
N ASN A 134 -6.71 -7.70 2.00
CA ASN A 134 -7.14 -6.31 2.11
C ASN A 134 -7.27 -5.71 0.71
N ALA A 135 -8.41 -5.11 0.42
CA ALA A 135 -8.70 -4.41 -0.81
C ALA A 135 -8.70 -2.91 -0.52
N TRP A 136 -7.51 -2.36 -0.27
CA TRP A 136 -7.31 -0.93 -0.04
C TRP A 136 -7.95 -0.12 -1.16
N ALA A 137 -7.59 -0.44 -2.40
CA ALA A 137 -8.26 0.00 -3.61
C ALA A 137 -8.76 -1.25 -4.37
N PRO A 138 -10.07 -1.58 -4.34
CA PRO A 138 -10.60 -2.78 -4.97
C PRO A 138 -10.61 -2.70 -6.50
N HIS A 139 -10.06 -3.72 -7.17
CA HIS A 139 -10.11 -3.89 -8.63
C HIS A 139 -10.48 -5.34 -9.04
N PRO A 140 -11.02 -5.56 -10.25
CA PRO A 140 -11.30 -6.91 -10.74
C PRO A 140 -10.01 -7.64 -11.14
N GLY A 141 -9.94 -8.95 -10.92
CA GLY A 141 -8.75 -9.72 -11.24
C GLY A 141 -8.76 -11.14 -10.72
N THR A 142 -7.62 -11.79 -10.87
CA THR A 142 -7.40 -13.17 -10.43
C THR A 142 -6.35 -13.21 -9.32
N PHE A 143 -6.67 -13.90 -8.24
CA PHE A 143 -5.74 -14.22 -7.17
C PHE A 143 -5.20 -15.63 -7.39
N PHE A 144 -3.91 -15.75 -7.69
CA PHE A 144 -3.20 -17.02 -7.73
C PHE A 144 -2.56 -17.25 -6.37
N THR A 145 -2.90 -18.36 -5.73
CA THR A 145 -2.35 -18.73 -4.43
C THR A 145 -1.44 -19.94 -4.60
N TYR A 146 -0.19 -19.77 -4.17
CA TYR A 146 0.84 -20.78 -4.17
C TYR A 146 1.25 -21.12 -2.75
N VAL A 147 1.85 -22.29 -2.57
CA VAL A 147 2.55 -22.66 -1.33
C VAL A 147 3.89 -23.30 -1.69
N THR A 148 4.87 -23.19 -0.79
CA THR A 148 6.13 -23.89 -1.02
C THR A 148 5.97 -25.41 -1.05
N VAL A 149 6.76 -26.06 -1.90
CA VAL A 149 6.80 -27.53 -2.03
C VAL A 149 7.24 -28.19 -0.73
N ASP A 150 6.86 -29.45 -0.54
CA ASP A 150 7.35 -30.26 0.59
C ASP A 150 8.89 -30.35 0.59
N GLY A 151 9.50 -30.23 1.76
CA GLY A 151 10.96 -30.22 1.93
C GLY A 151 11.68 -28.93 1.50
N TRP A 152 10.96 -27.85 1.18
CA TRP A 152 11.54 -26.53 0.99
C TRP A 152 12.31 -26.07 2.24
N ASP A 153 13.47 -25.42 2.04
CA ASP A 153 14.32 -24.90 3.11
C ASP A 153 13.97 -23.43 3.41
N PRO A 154 13.36 -23.12 4.58
CA PRO A 154 12.97 -21.76 4.91
C PRO A 154 14.15 -20.82 5.21
N SER A 155 15.39 -21.34 5.23
CA SER A 155 16.62 -20.54 5.35
C SER A 155 17.26 -20.20 3.99
N SER A 156 16.66 -20.64 2.88
CA SER A 156 17.10 -20.34 1.51
C SER A 156 16.21 -19.27 0.86
N PRO A 157 16.74 -18.45 -0.08
CA PRO A 157 15.92 -17.53 -0.87
C PRO A 157 14.81 -18.27 -1.61
N LEU A 158 13.61 -17.68 -1.63
CA LEU A 158 12.43 -18.25 -2.30
C LEU A 158 12.56 -18.10 -3.82
N ASN A 159 12.39 -19.19 -4.56
CA ASN A 159 12.42 -19.21 -6.03
C ASN A 159 11.09 -19.68 -6.61
N TRP A 160 10.85 -19.45 -7.90
CA TRP A 160 9.63 -19.89 -8.57
C TRP A 160 9.46 -21.42 -8.59
N ASP A 161 10.57 -22.16 -8.67
CA ASP A 161 10.57 -23.62 -8.65
C ASP A 161 10.32 -24.20 -7.25
N ASP A 162 10.34 -23.37 -6.21
CA ASP A 162 9.97 -23.76 -4.84
C ASP A 162 8.45 -23.73 -4.61
N LEU A 163 7.66 -23.23 -5.57
CA LEU A 163 6.22 -22.97 -5.41
C LEU A 163 5.34 -23.93 -6.21
N GLU A 164 4.26 -24.39 -5.57
CA GLU A 164 3.13 -25.04 -6.25
C GLU A 164 1.87 -24.17 -6.20
N LEU A 165 1.14 -24.06 -7.31
CA LEU A 165 -0.16 -23.40 -7.34
C LEU A 165 -1.20 -24.30 -6.67
N ILE A 166 -1.92 -23.78 -5.67
CA ILE A 166 -2.93 -24.52 -4.93
C ILE A 166 -4.35 -23.98 -5.17
N ASP A 167 -4.49 -22.72 -5.54
CA ASP A 167 -5.80 -22.11 -5.78
C ASP A 167 -5.73 -20.96 -6.81
N GLU A 168 -6.85 -20.75 -7.51
CA GLU A 168 -7.07 -19.64 -8.45
C GLU A 168 -8.48 -19.07 -8.21
N ALA A 169 -8.55 -17.87 -7.62
CA ALA A 169 -9.80 -17.18 -7.33
C ALA A 169 -10.00 -15.99 -8.27
N VAL A 170 -10.97 -16.08 -9.17
CA VAL A 170 -11.35 -15.01 -10.10
C VAL A 170 -12.47 -14.17 -9.47
N ASP A 171 -12.24 -12.86 -9.34
CA ASP A 171 -13.16 -11.89 -8.75
C ASP A 171 -13.83 -12.41 -7.45
N PRO A 172 -13.05 -12.77 -6.42
CA PRO A 172 -13.61 -13.24 -5.15
C PRO A 172 -14.54 -12.18 -4.54
N PRO A 173 -15.49 -12.59 -3.69
CA PRO A 173 -16.41 -11.65 -3.06
C PRO A 173 -15.68 -10.64 -2.17
N LEU A 174 -16.15 -9.40 -2.19
CA LEU A 174 -15.65 -8.28 -1.40
C LEU A 174 -16.59 -8.01 -0.21
N ARG A 175 -16.02 -7.81 0.99
CA ARG A 175 -16.75 -7.33 2.18
C ARG A 175 -16.10 -6.08 2.75
N SER A 176 -16.89 -5.24 3.41
CA SER A 176 -16.43 -3.94 3.93
C SER A 176 -15.84 -3.98 5.35
N GLY A 177 -15.83 -5.16 6.01
CA GLY A 177 -15.60 -5.29 7.45
C GLY A 177 -14.38 -6.13 7.83
N GLY A 178 -13.34 -6.12 6.99
CA GLY A 178 -12.09 -6.82 7.27
C GLY A 178 -11.23 -6.17 8.34
N VAL A 179 -10.19 -6.88 8.78
CA VAL A 179 -9.31 -6.45 9.87
C VAL A 179 -8.49 -5.20 9.54
N ALA A 180 -8.32 -4.89 8.25
CA ALA A 180 -7.61 -3.72 7.75
C ALA A 180 -8.48 -2.89 6.77
N GLY A 181 -9.81 -2.97 6.86
CA GLY A 181 -10.74 -2.29 5.95
C GLY A 181 -11.48 -3.25 5.04
N ALA A 182 -11.84 -2.81 3.82
CA ALA A 182 -12.46 -3.70 2.84
C ALA A 182 -11.50 -4.85 2.48
N GLU A 183 -12.03 -6.04 2.20
CA GLU A 183 -11.22 -7.21 1.87
C GLU A 183 -11.96 -8.18 0.95
N TYR A 184 -11.19 -8.79 0.06
CA TYR A 184 -11.57 -9.99 -0.66
C TYR A 184 -11.44 -11.20 0.26
N TYR A 185 -12.33 -12.17 0.10
CA TYR A 185 -12.29 -13.41 0.88
C TYR A 185 -12.74 -14.61 0.05
N TRP A 186 -12.07 -15.75 0.23
CA TRP A 186 -12.43 -17.01 -0.42
C TRP A 186 -11.83 -18.21 0.32
N ASP A 187 -12.39 -19.39 0.08
CA ASP A 187 -11.93 -20.64 0.68
C ASP A 187 -10.78 -21.24 -0.14
N VAL A 188 -9.70 -21.64 0.53
CA VAL A 188 -8.53 -22.32 -0.06
C VAL A 188 -8.37 -23.69 0.58
N ASP A 189 -8.25 -24.73 -0.25
CA ASP A 189 -7.95 -26.09 0.20
C ASP A 189 -6.44 -26.26 0.41
N LEU A 190 -6.02 -26.42 1.67
CA LEU A 190 -4.61 -26.53 2.04
C LEU A 190 -4.08 -27.95 1.81
N PRO A 191 -2.88 -28.10 1.21
CA PRO A 191 -2.28 -29.41 1.00
C PRO A 191 -1.77 -30.05 2.30
N ASP A 192 -1.34 -31.31 2.19
CA ASP A 192 -0.61 -32.01 3.24
C ASP A 192 0.80 -31.42 3.35
N ARG A 193 1.07 -30.70 4.45
CA ARG A 193 2.32 -30.00 4.75
C ARG A 193 2.59 -30.06 6.24
N GLU A 194 3.86 -29.94 6.63
CA GLU A 194 4.28 -29.92 8.03
C GLU A 194 5.42 -28.91 8.23
N GLY A 195 5.38 -28.18 9.34
CA GLY A 195 6.43 -27.22 9.68
C GLY A 195 6.33 -25.91 8.89
N ARG A 196 7.46 -25.19 8.82
CA ARG A 196 7.51 -23.83 8.26
C ARG A 196 7.47 -23.87 6.73
N HIS A 197 6.53 -23.13 6.18
CA HIS A 197 6.31 -22.95 4.75
C HIS A 197 6.03 -21.47 4.45
N LEU A 198 5.88 -21.15 3.18
CA LEU A 198 5.47 -19.84 2.71
C LEU A 198 4.28 -20.01 1.77
N VAL A 199 3.22 -19.22 2.01
CA VAL A 199 2.12 -19.00 1.08
C VAL A 199 2.46 -17.77 0.25
N TYR A 200 2.45 -17.90 -1.07
CA TYR A 200 2.74 -16.80 -1.99
C TYR A 200 1.49 -16.46 -2.78
N SER A 201 1.13 -15.18 -2.88
CA SER A 201 -0.02 -14.74 -3.67
C SER A 201 0.39 -13.76 -4.75
N VAL A 202 -0.21 -13.95 -5.93
CA VAL A 202 -0.20 -12.96 -7.01
C VAL A 202 -1.63 -12.50 -7.26
N TRP A 203 -1.90 -11.21 -7.10
CA TRP A 203 -3.13 -10.61 -7.58
C TRP A 203 -2.87 -9.96 -8.94
N GLU A 204 -3.33 -10.59 -10.00
CA GLU A 204 -3.24 -10.08 -11.37
C GLU A 204 -4.54 -9.35 -11.73
N ARG A 205 -4.44 -8.07 -12.06
CA ARG A 205 -5.59 -7.29 -12.48
C ARG A 205 -6.07 -7.69 -13.87
N SER A 206 -7.38 -7.64 -14.06
CA SER A 206 -8.00 -7.90 -15.37
C SER A 206 -8.25 -6.64 -16.20
N ASP A 207 -8.13 -5.48 -15.57
CA ASP A 207 -8.37 -4.14 -16.13
C ASP A 207 -7.08 -3.32 -16.33
N SER A 208 -5.93 -3.84 -15.92
CA SER A 208 -4.61 -3.22 -15.96
C SER A 208 -3.51 -4.28 -16.07
N PRO A 209 -2.31 -3.98 -16.63
CA PRO A 209 -1.17 -4.90 -16.58
C PRO A 209 -0.50 -5.01 -15.20
N GLU A 210 -0.98 -4.27 -14.20
CA GLU A 210 -0.44 -4.28 -12.84
C GLU A 210 -0.74 -5.58 -12.08
N ALA A 211 0.19 -6.01 -11.23
CA ALA A 211 0.01 -7.13 -10.30
C ALA A 211 0.67 -6.89 -8.94
N PHE A 212 0.11 -7.52 -7.90
CA PHE A 212 0.57 -7.43 -6.51
C PHE A 212 1.12 -8.76 -6.02
N TYR A 213 2.15 -8.71 -5.19
CA TYR A 213 2.91 -9.88 -4.76
C TYR A 213 2.98 -9.92 -3.23
N ASN A 214 2.55 -11.02 -2.62
CA ASN A 214 2.62 -11.15 -1.17
C ASN A 214 3.22 -12.50 -0.76
N CYS A 215 4.13 -12.47 0.23
CA CYS A 215 4.62 -13.66 0.91
C CYS A 215 4.05 -13.69 2.32
N SER A 216 3.47 -14.81 2.74
CA SER A 216 2.97 -15.05 4.09
C SER A 216 3.69 -16.26 4.68
N ASP A 217 4.50 -16.06 5.71
CA ASP A 217 5.12 -17.18 6.41
C ASP A 217 4.06 -17.94 7.22
N VAL A 218 4.07 -19.26 7.11
CA VAL A 218 3.09 -20.13 7.77
C VAL A 218 3.77 -21.31 8.45
N VAL A 219 3.11 -21.89 9.44
CA VAL A 219 3.52 -23.13 10.08
C VAL A 219 2.36 -24.11 10.01
N PHE A 220 2.55 -25.23 9.32
CA PHE A 220 1.55 -26.31 9.24
C PHE A 220 1.70 -27.29 10.42
N GLY A 221 0.59 -27.55 11.10
CA GLY A 221 0.55 -28.44 12.27
C GLY A 221 0.90 -27.74 13.58
N ASP A 222 1.23 -28.50 14.62
CA ASP A 222 1.61 -27.95 15.94
C ASP A 222 2.99 -27.28 15.84
N ASP A 223 3.06 -25.99 16.19
CA ASP A 223 4.31 -25.23 16.27
C ASP A 223 5.27 -25.89 17.27
N PRO A 224 6.47 -26.35 16.88
CA PRO A 224 7.49 -26.79 17.84
C PRO A 224 8.04 -25.62 18.68
N GLY A 225 7.62 -24.39 18.40
CA GLY A 225 8.23 -23.16 18.88
C GLY A 225 9.52 -22.86 18.11
N PRO A 226 10.16 -21.70 18.33
CA PRO A 226 11.55 -21.52 17.93
C PRO A 226 12.35 -22.67 18.55
N GLY A 227 12.98 -23.49 17.70
CA GLY A 227 13.88 -24.52 18.16
C GLY A 227 14.92 -23.90 19.12
N PRO A 228 15.45 -24.67 20.09
CA PRO A 228 16.49 -24.16 20.96
C PRO A 228 17.62 -23.59 20.10
N ASP A 229 17.87 -22.30 20.31
CA ASP A 229 19.00 -21.56 19.78
C ASP A 229 20.27 -22.44 19.89
N PRO A 230 21.08 -22.61 18.83
CA PRO A 230 22.39 -23.22 18.97
C PRO A 230 23.17 -22.41 20.01
N ASP A 231 23.40 -23.04 21.17
CA ASP A 231 24.21 -22.57 22.29
C ASP A 231 25.26 -21.52 21.85
N PRO A 232 25.18 -20.26 22.30
CA PRO A 232 26.21 -19.27 22.02
C PRO A 232 27.52 -19.81 22.59
N GLY A 233 28.43 -20.18 21.68
CA GLY A 233 29.78 -20.57 22.06
C GLY A 233 30.41 -19.50 22.98
N PRO A 234 31.38 -19.89 23.83
CA PRO A 234 31.89 -19.04 24.89
C PRO A 234 32.41 -17.71 24.33
N ASP A 235 31.81 -16.64 24.86
CA ASP A 235 32.11 -15.23 24.65
C ASP A 235 33.61 -14.93 24.80
N PRO A 236 34.29 -14.36 23.80
CA PRO A 236 35.62 -13.80 24.00
C PRO A 236 35.53 -12.48 24.78
N ASP A 237 36.21 -12.46 25.93
CA ASP A 237 36.47 -11.32 26.85
C ASP A 237 36.46 -9.92 26.19
N PRO A 238 35.89 -8.87 26.84
CA PRO A 238 35.75 -7.55 26.25
C PRO A 238 37.11 -6.86 26.11
N THR A 239 37.50 -6.58 24.88
CA THR A 239 38.57 -5.61 24.58
C THR A 239 38.11 -4.18 24.85
N PRO A 240 38.96 -3.31 25.43
CA PRO A 240 38.59 -1.94 25.76
C PRO A 240 38.40 -1.06 24.51
N ASP A 241 37.38 -0.22 24.63
CA ASP A 241 36.83 0.77 23.71
C ASP A 241 37.89 1.72 23.07
N PRO A 242 37.97 1.82 21.72
CA PRO A 242 38.66 2.90 21.06
C PRO A 242 37.73 4.11 20.89
N THR A 243 38.12 5.21 21.53
CA THR A 243 37.55 6.56 21.42
C THR A 243 37.11 6.97 20.01
N ASP A 244 35.85 7.43 19.91
CA ASP A 244 35.22 8.00 18.71
C ASP A 244 36.08 9.07 18.02
N PRO A 245 36.29 8.99 16.69
CA PRO A 245 36.62 10.14 15.88
C PRO A 245 35.36 11.01 15.61
N PRO A 246 35.50 12.32 15.41
CA PRO A 246 34.36 13.21 15.21
C PRO A 246 33.60 12.86 13.91
N GLY A 247 32.28 12.80 14.02
CA GLY A 247 31.38 12.43 12.93
C GLY A 247 31.46 13.35 11.70
N PRO A 248 31.15 12.83 10.50
CA PRO A 248 31.04 13.65 9.31
C PRO A 248 29.79 14.55 9.38
N ASP A 249 29.94 15.76 8.82
CA ASP A 249 28.89 16.78 8.59
C ASP A 249 27.70 16.20 7.82
N PRO A 250 26.45 16.67 8.04
CA PRO A 250 25.31 16.26 7.22
C PRO A 250 25.51 16.76 5.78
N THR A 251 25.56 15.81 4.84
CA THR A 251 25.36 16.10 3.41
C THR A 251 23.93 16.60 3.18
N PRO A 252 23.71 17.65 2.38
CA PRO A 252 22.37 18.07 1.99
C PRO A 252 21.71 17.00 1.11
N ASP A 253 20.41 16.81 1.33
CA ASP A 253 19.50 15.96 0.56
C ASP A 253 19.66 16.15 -0.96
N PRO A 254 19.58 15.09 -1.77
CA PRO A 254 19.33 15.25 -3.19
C PRO A 254 17.92 15.81 -3.36
N THR A 255 17.84 17.09 -3.68
CA THR A 255 16.62 17.71 -4.20
C THR A 255 16.42 17.19 -5.61
N ASP A 256 15.61 16.14 -5.74
CA ASP A 256 14.96 15.89 -7.03
C ASP A 256 14.00 17.06 -7.31
N PRO A 257 14.02 17.65 -8.52
CA PRO A 257 13.00 18.60 -8.92
C PRO A 257 11.66 17.84 -9.02
N PRO A 258 10.58 18.30 -8.37
CA PRO A 258 9.32 17.55 -8.40
C PRO A 258 8.82 17.48 -9.84
N ALA A 259 8.46 16.27 -10.28
CA ALA A 259 7.44 16.10 -11.30
C ALA A 259 6.20 16.87 -10.84
N ALA A 260 5.45 17.50 -11.75
CA ALA A 260 4.26 18.24 -11.37
C ALA A 260 3.31 17.28 -10.62
N GLU A 261 3.15 17.49 -9.30
CA GLU A 261 2.32 16.67 -8.44
C GLU A 261 0.84 16.80 -8.86
N TYR A 262 0.10 15.69 -8.86
CA TYR A 262 -1.32 15.64 -9.25
C TYR A 262 -2.16 16.65 -8.43
N CYS A 263 -1.93 16.68 -7.12
CA CYS A 263 -2.40 17.72 -6.21
C CYS A 263 -1.45 17.82 -5.02
N THR A 264 -1.60 18.89 -4.23
CA THR A 264 -0.98 19.03 -2.91
C THR A 264 -2.04 19.16 -1.84
N ALA A 265 -1.69 18.82 -0.60
CA ALA A 265 -2.55 19.03 0.57
C ALA A 265 -1.82 19.81 1.66
N GLU A 266 -2.50 20.75 2.30
CA GLU A 266 -2.02 21.49 3.47
C GLU A 266 -2.96 21.29 4.65
N TYR A 267 -2.41 20.83 5.78
CA TYR A 267 -3.15 20.56 7.01
C TYR A 267 -3.03 21.73 7.99
N THR A 268 -4.15 22.20 8.56
CA THR A 268 -4.16 23.25 9.58
C THR A 268 -5.09 22.92 10.74
N VAL A 269 -4.57 22.97 11.97
CA VAL A 269 -5.41 22.96 13.18
C VAL A 269 -6.04 24.34 13.38
N THR A 270 -7.36 24.42 13.25
CA THR A 270 -8.12 25.69 13.35
C THR A 270 -8.60 25.98 14.77
N SER A 271 -8.77 24.96 15.61
CA SER A 271 -9.14 25.09 17.02
C SER A 271 -8.71 23.84 17.79
N GLU A 272 -8.30 24.00 19.05
CA GLU A 272 -7.91 22.90 19.93
C GLU A 272 -8.46 23.13 21.34
N TRP A 273 -8.91 22.06 22.00
CA TRP A 273 -9.36 22.00 23.38
C TRP A 273 -8.81 20.75 24.09
N SER A 274 -9.20 20.53 25.35
CA SER A 274 -8.51 19.60 26.26
C SER A 274 -8.34 18.15 25.79
N ASP A 275 -9.23 17.65 24.94
CA ASP A 275 -9.30 16.26 24.47
C ASP A 275 -9.71 16.17 23.00
N GLY A 276 -9.66 17.29 22.27
CA GLY A 276 -10.05 17.31 20.87
C GLY A 276 -9.67 18.60 20.14
N PHE A 277 -9.82 18.56 18.84
CA PHE A 277 -9.45 19.64 17.95
C PHE A 277 -10.33 19.66 16.69
N GLN A 278 -10.24 20.75 15.96
CA GLN A 278 -10.80 20.93 14.64
C GLN A 278 -9.66 21.23 13.67
N ALA A 279 -9.60 20.51 12.56
CA ALA A 279 -8.64 20.76 11.49
C ALA A 279 -9.35 20.98 10.15
N GLU A 280 -8.66 21.71 9.28
CA GLU A 280 -9.01 21.93 7.89
C GLU A 280 -7.83 21.47 7.02
N VAL A 281 -8.15 20.81 5.92
CA VAL A 281 -7.18 20.38 4.93
C VAL A 281 -7.52 21.05 3.61
N GLU A 282 -6.60 21.84 3.09
CA GLU A 282 -6.72 22.48 1.77
C GLU A 282 -6.05 21.60 0.71
N VAL A 283 -6.79 21.22 -0.31
CA VAL A 283 -6.33 20.47 -1.48
C VAL A 283 -6.17 21.43 -2.64
N THR A 284 -4.99 21.49 -3.23
CA THR A 284 -4.69 22.33 -4.40
C THR A 284 -4.34 21.47 -5.59
N ALA A 285 -5.00 21.70 -6.72
CA ALA A 285 -4.75 20.94 -7.95
C ALA A 285 -3.42 21.31 -8.60
N GLY A 286 -2.75 20.31 -9.19
CA GLY A 286 -1.56 20.49 -10.01
C GLY A 286 -1.82 21.25 -11.32
N GLU A 287 -0.81 21.26 -12.21
CA GLU A 287 -0.83 22.09 -13.42
C GLU A 287 -1.90 21.67 -14.46
N ASP A 288 -2.40 20.44 -14.39
CA ASP A 288 -3.42 19.91 -15.30
C ASP A 288 -4.85 19.96 -14.74
N GLY A 289 -5.03 20.41 -13.49
CA GLY A 289 -6.28 20.26 -12.74
C GLY A 289 -6.50 18.82 -12.25
N VAL A 290 -7.54 18.60 -11.45
CA VAL A 290 -7.90 17.25 -10.95
C VAL A 290 -9.38 16.94 -11.20
N ASN A 291 -9.71 15.66 -11.29
CA ASN A 291 -11.08 15.17 -11.43
C ASN A 291 -11.33 14.00 -10.47
N GLY A 292 -11.29 14.33 -9.19
CA GLY A 292 -11.10 13.40 -8.10
C GLY A 292 -9.89 13.86 -7.28
N TRP A 293 -9.98 13.78 -5.96
CA TRP A 293 -8.79 13.89 -5.11
C TRP A 293 -9.00 13.04 -3.88
N MET A 294 -7.90 12.47 -3.42
CA MET A 294 -7.82 11.74 -2.17
C MET A 294 -6.63 12.29 -1.40
N VAL A 295 -6.88 12.59 -0.13
CA VAL A 295 -5.84 12.97 0.82
C VAL A 295 -5.75 11.89 1.85
N ASP A 296 -4.55 11.38 2.05
CA ASP A 296 -4.28 10.48 3.13
C ASP A 296 -3.32 11.05 4.17
N TRP A 297 -3.49 10.60 5.40
CA TRP A 297 -2.62 10.97 6.50
C TRP A 297 -2.67 9.96 7.62
N VAL A 298 -1.65 10.05 8.48
CA VAL A 298 -1.44 9.14 9.59
C VAL A 298 -1.51 9.93 10.90
N PHE A 299 -2.51 9.62 11.72
CA PHE A 299 -2.76 10.23 13.01
C PHE A 299 -1.93 9.59 14.12
N ALA A 300 -1.17 10.43 14.84
CA ALA A 300 -0.40 9.99 15.99
C ALA A 300 -1.26 10.04 17.27
N ASN A 301 -0.74 9.46 18.37
CA ASN A 301 -1.29 9.65 19.73
C ASN A 301 -2.80 9.39 19.86
N ARG A 302 -3.29 8.35 19.18
CA ARG A 302 -4.71 7.94 19.17
C ARG A 302 -5.67 9.07 18.77
N GLN A 303 -5.25 9.93 17.85
CA GLN A 303 -6.17 10.88 17.24
C GLN A 303 -7.27 10.12 16.49
N GLU A 304 -8.52 10.54 16.62
CA GLU A 304 -9.67 9.86 15.99
C GLU A 304 -10.69 10.88 15.49
N ILE A 305 -11.06 10.80 14.21
CA ILE A 305 -12.09 11.68 13.63
C ILE A 305 -13.46 11.35 14.23
N THR A 306 -14.12 12.37 14.75
CA THR A 306 -15.48 12.28 15.33
C THR A 306 -16.55 12.80 14.38
N ASN A 307 -16.25 13.82 13.57
CA ASN A 307 -17.14 14.32 12.51
C ASN A 307 -16.29 14.84 11.36
N ILE A 308 -16.78 14.69 10.13
CA ILE A 308 -16.14 15.23 8.92
C ILE A 308 -17.18 15.91 8.03
N TRP A 309 -16.75 16.92 7.27
CA TRP A 309 -17.56 17.58 6.24
C TRP A 309 -16.72 17.83 4.98
N ASN A 310 -17.42 17.96 3.85
CA ASN A 310 -16.82 18.16 2.51
C ASN A 310 -15.84 17.05 2.06
N ALA A 311 -15.81 15.91 2.74
CA ALA A 311 -15.10 14.71 2.32
C ALA A 311 -15.84 13.46 2.79
N SER A 312 -15.62 12.36 2.08
CA SER A 312 -15.90 11.01 2.56
C SER A 312 -14.62 10.45 3.16
N VAL A 313 -14.69 9.89 4.37
CA VAL A 313 -13.50 9.33 5.04
C VAL A 313 -13.60 7.83 5.20
N VAL A 314 -12.52 7.13 4.88
CA VAL A 314 -12.29 5.75 5.27
C VAL A 314 -11.20 5.75 6.33
N ASN A 315 -11.40 4.92 7.37
CA ASN A 315 -10.44 4.77 8.45
C ASN A 315 -9.87 3.35 8.41
N HIS A 316 -8.54 3.25 8.36
CA HIS A 316 -7.77 2.01 8.45
C HIS A 316 -6.91 2.00 9.73
N GLY A 317 -7.52 2.36 10.87
CA GLY A 317 -6.86 2.51 12.18
C GLY A 317 -6.67 3.97 12.55
N ALA A 318 -5.49 4.52 12.28
CA ALA A 318 -5.25 5.96 12.25
C ALA A 318 -4.58 6.43 10.94
N HIS A 319 -4.53 5.56 9.93
CA HIS A 319 -4.44 6.02 8.55
C HIS A 319 -5.85 6.38 8.09
N PHE A 320 -6.03 7.66 7.73
CA PHE A 320 -7.28 8.21 7.27
C PHE A 320 -7.13 8.60 5.81
N GLU A 321 -8.09 8.18 5.01
CA GLU A 321 -8.22 8.60 3.62
C GLU A 321 -9.48 9.43 3.48
N ALA A 322 -9.33 10.69 3.12
CA ALA A 322 -10.43 11.58 2.77
C ALA A 322 -10.50 11.76 1.26
N SER A 323 -11.60 11.34 0.66
CA SER A 323 -11.90 11.56 -0.76
C SER A 323 -12.95 12.64 -0.96
N ASN A 324 -12.92 13.26 -2.14
CA ASN A 324 -13.84 14.30 -2.52
C ASN A 324 -15.31 13.84 -2.46
N VAL A 325 -16.21 14.80 -2.19
CA VAL A 325 -17.65 14.60 -2.40
C VAL A 325 -18.06 15.19 -3.75
N ALA A 326 -19.32 14.97 -4.16
CA ALA A 326 -19.79 15.27 -5.52
C ALA A 326 -19.62 16.74 -5.97
N HIS A 327 -19.52 17.69 -5.04
CA HIS A 327 -19.47 19.11 -5.36
C HIS A 327 -18.05 19.70 -5.41
N ASN A 328 -17.02 18.98 -4.94
CA ASN A 328 -15.67 19.51 -4.80
C ASN A 328 -14.57 18.62 -5.40
N GLY A 329 -14.93 17.63 -6.23
CA GLY A 329 -13.95 16.72 -6.85
C GLY A 329 -13.22 17.27 -8.08
N THR A 330 -13.83 18.19 -8.83
CA THR A 330 -13.22 18.74 -10.05
C THR A 330 -12.66 20.13 -9.78
N LEU A 331 -11.35 20.30 -9.94
CA LEU A 331 -10.65 21.57 -9.77
C LEU A 331 -9.86 21.89 -11.04
N ALA A 332 -9.88 23.16 -11.47
CA ALA A 332 -8.97 23.58 -12.54
C ALA A 332 -7.53 23.67 -12.03
N ALA A 333 -6.58 23.80 -12.95
CA ALA A 333 -5.16 23.92 -12.60
C ALA A 333 -4.90 25.04 -11.58
N GLY A 334 -4.29 24.68 -10.46
CA GLY A 334 -4.00 25.60 -9.35
C GLY A 334 -5.20 26.09 -8.53
N ASP A 335 -6.42 25.60 -8.81
CA ASP A 335 -7.58 25.85 -7.93
C ASP A 335 -7.49 24.97 -6.68
N SER A 336 -8.13 25.43 -5.60
CA SER A 336 -8.14 24.72 -4.31
C SER A 336 -9.55 24.48 -3.78
N THR A 337 -9.71 23.44 -2.97
CA THR A 337 -10.89 23.17 -2.12
C THR A 337 -10.43 22.79 -0.72
N SER A 338 -11.35 22.83 0.24
CA SER A 338 -11.05 22.37 1.60
C SER A 338 -12.09 21.40 2.13
N PHE A 339 -11.64 20.45 2.93
CA PHE A 339 -12.47 19.67 3.83
C PHE A 339 -12.02 19.87 5.27
N GLY A 340 -12.89 19.54 6.22
CA GLY A 340 -12.55 19.69 7.62
C GLY A 340 -13.22 18.64 8.47
N PHE A 341 -12.69 18.50 9.68
CA PHE A 341 -13.18 17.52 10.63
C PHE A 341 -12.94 17.97 12.07
N THR A 342 -13.68 17.36 13.00
CA THR A 342 -13.36 17.36 14.42
C THR A 342 -12.77 16.01 14.80
N ALA A 343 -11.77 15.98 15.67
CA ALA A 343 -11.14 14.76 16.14
C ALA A 343 -10.81 14.83 17.63
N THR A 344 -10.73 13.69 18.29
CA THR A 344 -10.20 13.55 19.66
C THR A 344 -8.71 13.21 19.60
N PHE A 345 -7.97 13.38 20.70
CA PHE A 345 -6.59 12.88 20.83
C PHE A 345 -6.28 12.53 22.29
N GLU A 346 -5.29 11.67 22.52
CA GLU A 346 -4.75 11.41 23.86
C GLU A 346 -3.33 11.96 23.98
N GLY A 347 -3.01 12.65 25.09
CA GLY A 347 -1.67 13.18 25.31
C GLY A 347 -1.39 14.44 24.48
N ALA A 348 -0.75 14.30 23.32
CA ALA A 348 -0.33 15.44 22.49
C ALA A 348 -0.97 15.38 21.09
N ASN A 349 -1.52 16.52 20.65
CA ASN A 349 -2.00 16.71 19.29
C ASN A 349 -0.79 16.95 18.36
N ILE A 350 -0.37 15.93 17.60
CA ILE A 350 0.72 16.05 16.63
C ILE A 350 0.09 16.24 15.25
N GLU A 351 0.46 17.31 14.55
CA GLU A 351 0.00 17.54 13.19
C GLU A 351 0.58 16.45 12.26
N PRO A 352 -0.26 15.73 11.51
CA PRO A 352 0.19 14.69 10.61
C PRO A 352 0.79 15.33 9.33
N ARG A 353 1.63 14.57 8.64
CA ARG A 353 1.90 14.84 7.23
C ARG A 353 0.69 14.37 6.43
N VAL A 354 0.21 15.24 5.54
CA VAL A 354 -0.83 14.91 4.55
C VAL A 354 -0.18 14.72 3.19
N GLU A 355 -0.67 13.76 2.43
CA GLU A 355 -0.27 13.53 1.04
C GLU A 355 -1.53 13.54 0.16
N CYS A 356 -1.43 14.12 -1.02
CA CYS A 356 -2.54 14.24 -1.95
C CYS A 356 -2.26 13.43 -3.20
N GLN A 357 -3.24 12.65 -3.61
CA GLN A 357 -3.16 11.77 -4.76
C GLN A 357 -4.48 11.70 -5.52
N GLU A 358 -4.44 11.01 -6.65
CA GLU A 358 -5.63 10.71 -7.43
C GLU A 358 -6.58 9.77 -6.66
N ASN A 359 -7.88 9.98 -6.83
CA ASN A 359 -8.95 9.24 -6.15
C ASN A 359 -9.58 8.18 -7.05
#